data_AF-A0A7R9UQS4-F1
#
_entry.id   AF-A0A7R9UQS4-F1
#
_cell.length_a   1.000
_cell.length_b   1.000
_cell.length_c   1.000
_cell.angle_alpha   90.00
_cell.angle_beta   90.00
_cell.angle_gamma   90.00
#
_symmetry.space_group_name_H-M   'P 1'
#
loop_
_entity.id
_entity.type
_entity.pdbx_description
1 polymer ?
#
loop_
_entity_poly.entity_id
_entity_poly.type
_entity_poly.pdbx_seq_one_letter_code
_entity_poly.pdbx_strand_id
1 'polypeptide(L)'
;ALALAPPALRAAEGGSESEADARWITDAERAALCDGAAHPYPPHSRRPVRWVHVPKTGTSFMNTVWHYACSLPPTASASDFSAMYEKHFAQRFPPAEHCARLMLDHSPATHKPIGDGEWAAHAGAFVTMLRAPSTRLVSAFKHGRHCIQDCSPEMRNAPPCTAVRDARRLNKCRALRRATGLREYAEQPAALGCAARMLVGRACNEPLALRANESRAAAARLGSVGFGFVGLVEEWNLSVCLFHRLLGGTPRPQEFSAVRV
;
A
#
# COMPACT_ATOMS: atom_id res chain seq x y z
N ALA A 1 20.66 -26.02 -16.39
CA ALA A 1 19.99 -24.75 -16.03
C ALA A 1 20.50 -24.34 -14.65
N LEU A 2 21.41 -23.37 -14.59
CA LEU A 2 21.97 -22.88 -13.32
C LEU A 2 20.90 -22.06 -12.59
N ALA A 3 20.48 -22.55 -11.43
CA ALA A 3 19.70 -21.76 -10.48
C ALA A 3 20.65 -20.77 -9.80
N LEU A 4 20.47 -19.48 -10.05
CA LEU A 4 21.15 -18.42 -9.30
C LEU A 4 20.58 -18.42 -7.88
N ALA A 5 21.42 -18.77 -6.90
CA ALA A 5 21.11 -18.60 -5.50
C ALA A 5 20.91 -17.09 -5.19
N PRO A 6 19.95 -16.73 -4.33
CA PRO A 6 19.80 -15.34 -3.90
C PRO A 6 21.06 -14.89 -3.15
N PRO A 7 21.52 -13.64 -3.35
CA PRO A 7 22.69 -13.13 -2.66
C PRO A 7 22.47 -13.15 -1.15
N ALA A 8 23.47 -13.64 -0.42
CA ALA A 8 23.47 -13.71 1.03
C ALA A 8 23.20 -12.33 1.65
N LEU A 9 22.32 -12.30 2.66
CA LEU A 9 22.11 -11.12 3.50
C LEU A 9 23.45 -10.63 4.03
N ARG A 10 23.93 -9.49 3.52
CA ARG A 10 24.75 -8.62 4.36
C ARG A 10 23.79 -7.96 5.33
N ALA A 11 23.94 -8.29 6.62
CA ALA A 11 23.36 -7.50 7.68
C ALA A 11 23.74 -6.03 7.41
N ALA A 12 22.75 -5.15 7.39
CA ALA A 12 22.96 -3.73 7.28
C ALA A 12 23.75 -3.27 8.53
N GLU A 13 25.07 -3.30 8.43
CA GLU A 13 25.94 -2.52 9.29
C GLU A 13 25.57 -1.05 9.09
N GLY A 14 25.38 -0.33 10.19
CA GLY A 14 24.78 0.99 10.25
C GLY A 14 25.61 2.09 9.58
N GLY A 15 25.65 2.09 8.25
CA GLY A 15 26.02 3.27 7.47
C GLY A 15 24.86 4.26 7.54
N SER A 16 25.09 5.38 8.23
CA SER A 16 24.26 6.57 8.03
C SER A 16 24.49 7.07 6.62
N GLU A 17 23.67 6.65 5.65
CA GLU A 17 23.53 7.40 4.40
C GLU A 17 23.10 8.81 4.82
N SER A 18 24.02 9.76 4.73
CA SER A 18 23.74 11.15 5.05
C SER A 18 22.72 11.69 4.05
N GLU A 19 21.75 12.49 4.51
CA GLU A 19 20.80 13.23 3.66
C GLU A 19 21.48 14.00 2.50
N ALA A 20 22.79 14.23 2.58
CA ALA A 20 23.61 14.88 1.55
C ALA A 20 23.64 14.17 0.19
N ASP A 21 23.34 12.86 0.11
CA ASP A 21 23.35 12.11 -1.16
C ASP A 21 21.95 11.91 -1.77
N ALA A 22 20.89 12.43 -1.12
CA ALA A 22 19.53 12.33 -1.62
C ALA A 22 19.32 13.28 -2.82
N ARG A 23 19.56 12.79 -4.04
CA ARG A 23 19.21 13.50 -5.27
C ARG A 23 17.71 13.43 -5.51
N TRP A 24 17.07 14.60 -5.53
CA TRP A 24 15.67 14.74 -5.93
C TRP A 24 15.50 14.52 -7.44
N ILE A 25 14.40 13.86 -7.84
CA ILE A 25 14.01 13.72 -9.24
C ILE A 25 13.53 15.09 -9.74
N THR A 26 14.14 15.58 -10.82
CA THR A 26 13.77 16.85 -11.45
C THR A 26 12.48 16.73 -12.26
N ASP A 27 11.81 17.85 -12.56
CA ASP A 27 10.59 17.83 -13.39
C ASP A 27 10.83 17.27 -14.80
N ALA A 28 12.01 17.53 -15.37
CA ALA A 28 12.40 16.97 -16.65
C ALA A 28 12.52 15.43 -16.58
N GLU A 29 13.11 14.90 -15.51
CA GLU A 29 13.19 13.46 -15.27
C GLU A 29 11.81 12.85 -15.00
N ARG A 30 10.94 13.54 -14.24
CA ARG A 30 9.55 13.13 -14.05
C ARG A 30 8.81 13.01 -15.39
N ALA A 31 8.94 14.01 -16.24
CA ALA A 31 8.33 14.01 -17.57
C ALA A 31 8.87 12.87 -18.45
N ALA A 32 10.19 12.68 -18.49
CA ALA A 32 10.82 11.61 -19.25
C ALA A 32 10.40 10.21 -18.78
N LEU A 33 10.27 10.00 -17.47
CA LEU A 33 9.79 8.72 -16.90
C LEU A 33 8.36 8.39 -17.33
N CYS A 34 7.52 9.42 -17.52
CA CYS A 34 6.14 9.26 -17.99
C CYS A 34 5.98 9.29 -19.51
N ASP A 35 7.00 9.68 -20.27
CA ASP A 35 6.97 9.72 -21.73
C ASP A 35 7.10 8.30 -22.31
N GLY A 36 5.94 7.67 -22.52
CA GLY A 36 5.82 6.36 -23.15
C GLY A 36 6.18 6.36 -24.64
N ALA A 37 6.17 7.52 -25.30
CA ALA A 37 6.48 7.64 -26.73
C ALA A 37 7.99 7.70 -26.96
N ALA A 38 8.70 8.54 -26.19
CA ALA A 38 10.16 8.61 -26.24
C ALA A 38 10.81 7.37 -25.61
N HIS A 39 10.21 6.83 -24.54
CA HIS A 39 10.70 5.66 -23.85
C HIS A 39 9.54 4.66 -23.70
N PRO A 40 9.41 3.65 -24.57
CA PRO A 40 8.38 2.63 -24.43
C PRO A 40 8.45 1.92 -23.07
N TYR A 41 7.29 1.66 -22.46
CA TYR A 41 7.21 0.89 -21.22
C TYR A 41 7.62 -0.57 -21.48
N PRO A 42 8.31 -1.23 -20.53
CA PRO A 42 8.69 -2.62 -20.72
C PRO A 42 7.45 -3.50 -20.85
N PRO A 43 7.57 -4.64 -21.55
CA PRO A 43 6.48 -5.61 -21.60
C PRO A 43 6.13 -6.07 -20.18
N HIS A 44 4.88 -6.46 -20.01
CA HIS A 44 4.35 -6.91 -18.73
C HIS A 44 5.21 -8.03 -18.11
N SER A 45 5.82 -7.80 -16.93
CA SER A 45 6.79 -8.75 -16.32
C SER A 45 6.16 -10.09 -15.90
N ARG A 46 4.82 -10.15 -15.87
CA ARG A 46 3.99 -11.29 -15.44
C ARG A 46 4.19 -11.68 -13.97
N ARG A 47 4.94 -10.89 -13.20
CA ARG A 47 5.21 -11.15 -11.79
C ARG A 47 3.92 -10.96 -10.97
N PRO A 48 3.60 -11.89 -10.05
CA PRO A 48 2.53 -11.67 -9.10
C PRO A 48 2.81 -10.46 -8.21
N VAL A 49 1.76 -9.76 -7.79
CA VAL A 49 1.85 -8.65 -6.83
C VAL A 49 0.87 -8.81 -5.69
N ARG A 50 1.26 -8.32 -4.51
CA ARG A 50 0.42 -8.22 -3.31
C ARG A 50 0.30 -6.75 -2.92
N TRP A 51 -0.89 -6.18 -3.11
CA TRP A 51 -1.11 -4.78 -2.75
C TRP A 51 -1.34 -4.64 -1.24
N VAL A 52 -0.47 -3.90 -0.57
CA VAL A 52 -0.64 -3.49 0.83
C VAL A 52 -1.38 -2.16 0.83
N HIS A 53 -2.69 -2.21 1.08
CA HIS A 53 -3.54 -1.02 1.03
C HIS A 53 -3.55 -0.29 2.37
N VAL A 54 -2.63 0.66 2.55
CA VAL A 54 -2.62 1.53 3.73
C VAL A 54 -3.81 2.50 3.62
N PRO A 55 -4.61 2.68 4.69
CA PRO A 55 -5.77 3.54 4.59
C PRO A 55 -5.38 5.00 4.30
N LYS A 56 -6.16 5.64 3.42
CA LYS A 56 -6.02 7.07 3.06
C LYS A 56 -4.70 7.41 2.38
N THR A 57 -4.07 6.42 1.74
CA THR A 57 -2.91 6.60 0.88
C THR A 57 -3.26 6.36 -0.61
N GLY A 58 -4.44 6.82 -1.04
CA GLY A 58 -4.82 6.81 -2.46
C GLY A 58 -5.34 5.46 -2.96
N THR A 59 -6.46 5.01 -2.42
CA THR A 59 -7.10 3.75 -2.81
C THR A 59 -7.40 3.61 -4.31
N SER A 60 -7.60 4.71 -5.02
CA SER A 60 -7.78 4.70 -6.49
C SER A 60 -6.59 4.12 -7.26
N PHE A 61 -5.43 3.96 -6.60
CA PHE A 61 -4.26 3.26 -7.16
C PHE A 61 -4.57 1.78 -7.42
N MET A 62 -5.71 1.28 -6.93
CA MET A 62 -6.26 0.01 -7.39
C MET A 62 -6.38 -0.06 -8.90
N ASN A 63 -6.70 1.04 -9.59
CA ASN A 63 -6.83 1.02 -11.04
C ASN A 63 -5.53 0.50 -11.66
N THR A 64 -4.38 1.01 -11.20
CA THR A 64 -3.05 0.54 -11.63
C THR A 64 -2.82 -0.93 -11.26
N VAL A 65 -3.02 -1.29 -9.99
CA VAL A 65 -2.78 -2.67 -9.52
C VAL A 65 -3.65 -3.68 -10.26
N TRP A 66 -4.92 -3.35 -10.50
CA TRP A 66 -5.89 -4.23 -11.13
C TRP A 66 -5.68 -4.34 -12.64
N HIS A 67 -5.41 -3.23 -13.34
CA HIS A 67 -5.09 -3.28 -14.77
C HIS A 67 -3.78 -4.02 -15.04
N TYR A 68 -2.84 -4.00 -14.10
CA TYR A 68 -1.65 -4.85 -14.12
C TYR A 68 -1.99 -6.33 -13.85
N ALA A 69 -2.67 -6.60 -12.72
CA ALA A 69 -2.79 -7.95 -12.23
C ALA A 69 -3.91 -8.78 -12.90
N CYS A 70 -4.85 -8.11 -13.57
CA CYS A 70 -6.11 -8.70 -14.02
C CYS A 70 -6.43 -8.43 -15.49
N SER A 71 -7.21 -9.33 -16.10
CA SER A 71 -7.76 -9.18 -17.46
C SER A 71 -9.05 -8.36 -17.41
N LEU A 72 -8.91 -7.03 -17.56
CA LEU A 72 -10.01 -6.07 -17.47
C LEU A 72 -10.25 -5.30 -18.77
N PRO A 73 -11.50 -4.88 -19.04
CA PRO A 73 -11.80 -3.94 -20.12
C PRO A 73 -10.94 -2.67 -19.99
N PRO A 74 -10.46 -2.08 -21.12
CA PRO A 74 -9.66 -0.86 -21.10
C PRO A 74 -10.30 0.32 -20.38
N THR A 75 -11.64 0.35 -20.32
CA THR A 75 -12.42 1.43 -19.71
C THR A 75 -12.77 1.19 -18.24
N ALA A 76 -12.47 0.02 -17.67
CA ALA A 76 -12.85 -0.28 -16.30
C ALA A 76 -12.14 0.68 -15.31
N SER A 77 -12.92 1.31 -14.43
CA SER A 77 -12.36 2.21 -13.42
C SER A 77 -13.07 2.08 -12.08
N ALA A 78 -12.30 2.15 -11.00
CA ALA A 78 -12.81 2.27 -9.64
C ALA A 78 -13.63 3.55 -9.43
N SER A 79 -13.39 4.59 -10.24
CA SER A 79 -14.17 5.84 -10.19
C SER A 79 -15.62 5.68 -10.61
N ASP A 80 -15.99 4.57 -11.26
CA ASP A 80 -17.35 4.29 -11.71
C ASP A 80 -18.31 4.04 -10.53
N PHE A 81 -17.78 3.91 -9.31
CA PHE A 81 -18.54 3.64 -8.10
C PHE A 81 -18.46 4.82 -7.12
N SER A 82 -19.60 5.18 -6.52
CA SER A 82 -19.72 6.34 -5.63
C SER A 82 -19.12 6.11 -4.23
N ALA A 83 -19.16 4.86 -3.74
CA ALA A 83 -18.63 4.41 -2.46
C ALA A 83 -18.21 2.94 -2.53
N MET A 84 -17.42 2.44 -1.56
CA MET A 84 -17.01 1.02 -1.48
C MET A 84 -16.49 0.45 -2.81
N TYR A 85 -15.80 1.27 -3.59
CA TYR A 85 -15.42 0.98 -4.96
C TYR A 85 -14.57 -0.29 -5.05
N GLU A 86 -13.68 -0.56 -4.10
CA GLU A 86 -12.93 -1.83 -4.06
C GLU A 86 -13.85 -3.06 -4.03
N LYS A 87 -14.92 -3.00 -3.22
CA LYS A 87 -15.90 -4.09 -3.08
C LYS A 87 -16.68 -4.25 -4.37
N HIS A 88 -17.19 -3.16 -4.93
CA HIS A 88 -17.97 -3.22 -6.17
C HIS A 88 -17.11 -3.63 -7.37
N PHE A 89 -15.86 -3.18 -7.43
CA PHE A 89 -14.90 -3.58 -8.44
C PHE A 89 -14.61 -5.09 -8.35
N ALA A 90 -14.41 -5.62 -7.14
CA ALA A 90 -14.22 -7.06 -6.93
C ALA A 90 -15.47 -7.91 -7.12
N GLN A 91 -16.66 -7.34 -6.99
CA GLN A 91 -17.91 -8.01 -7.36
C GLN A 91 -18.08 -8.05 -8.88
N ARG A 92 -17.72 -6.98 -9.58
CA ARG A 92 -17.83 -6.88 -11.03
C ARG A 92 -16.76 -7.70 -11.76
N PHE A 93 -15.56 -7.76 -11.19
CA PHE A 93 -14.43 -8.51 -11.72
C PHE A 93 -13.88 -9.42 -10.62
N PRO A 94 -14.51 -10.58 -10.38
CA PRO A 94 -14.05 -11.51 -9.35
C PRO A 94 -12.57 -11.86 -9.51
N PRO A 95 -11.71 -11.62 -8.51
CA PRO A 95 -10.28 -11.83 -8.68
C PRO A 95 -9.88 -13.27 -9.01
N ALA A 96 -10.63 -14.26 -8.52
CA ALA A 96 -10.39 -15.67 -8.84
C ALA A 96 -10.54 -15.97 -10.34
N GLU A 97 -11.34 -15.18 -11.06
CA GLU A 97 -11.63 -15.34 -12.48
C GLU A 97 -10.78 -14.41 -13.35
N HIS A 98 -10.56 -13.18 -12.89
CA HIS A 98 -9.93 -12.14 -13.70
C HIS A 98 -8.46 -11.88 -13.35
N CYS A 99 -7.99 -12.24 -12.16
CA CYS A 99 -6.73 -11.73 -11.61
C CYS A 99 -5.68 -12.82 -11.39
N ALA A 100 -5.19 -13.42 -12.46
CA ALA A 100 -4.16 -14.47 -12.41
C ALA A 100 -2.83 -14.05 -11.75
N ARG A 101 -2.57 -12.74 -11.60
CA ARG A 101 -1.32 -12.20 -11.04
C ARG A 101 -1.52 -11.44 -9.75
N LEU A 102 -2.75 -11.34 -9.25
CA LEU A 102 -2.98 -10.73 -7.95
C LEU A 102 -2.85 -11.83 -6.91
N MET A 103 -1.99 -11.64 -5.91
CA MET A 103 -1.89 -12.58 -4.80
C MET A 103 -3.15 -12.44 -3.93
N LEU A 104 -3.99 -13.48 -3.95
CA LEU A 104 -5.29 -13.50 -3.28
C LEU A 104 -5.23 -14.34 -2.01
N ASP A 105 -4.53 -13.82 -1.02
CA ASP A 105 -4.68 -14.24 0.38
C ASP A 105 -5.70 -13.35 1.12
N HIS A 106 -6.05 -12.19 0.52
CA HIS A 106 -7.13 -11.30 0.92
C HIS A 106 -7.58 -10.40 -0.23
N SER A 107 -8.81 -9.91 -0.16
CA SER A 107 -9.31 -8.93 -1.14
C SER A 107 -8.42 -7.68 -1.12
N PRO A 108 -8.07 -7.09 -2.28
CA PRO A 108 -7.41 -5.79 -2.35
C PRO A 108 -8.25 -4.64 -1.73
N ALA A 109 -9.50 -4.93 -1.34
CA ALA A 109 -10.37 -4.06 -0.56
C ALA A 109 -10.11 -4.07 0.96
N THR A 110 -9.13 -4.85 1.44
CA THR A 110 -8.83 -4.92 2.87
C THR A 110 -7.54 -4.19 3.18
N HIS A 111 -7.47 -3.67 4.40
CA HIS A 111 -6.28 -3.01 4.92
C HIS A 111 -5.52 -4.00 5.81
N LYS A 112 -5.40 -5.25 5.34
CA LYS A 112 -4.72 -6.31 6.08
C LYS A 112 -3.22 -5.95 6.19
N PRO A 113 -2.63 -6.02 7.39
CA PRO A 113 -1.20 -5.83 7.58
C PRO A 113 -0.39 -7.05 7.11
N ILE A 114 0.92 -6.87 6.91
CA ILE A 114 1.81 -7.91 6.36
C ILE A 114 2.29 -8.85 7.47
N GLY A 115 1.91 -10.12 7.41
CA GLY A 115 2.42 -11.15 8.33
C GLY A 115 3.92 -11.42 8.15
N ASP A 116 4.57 -12.00 9.15
CA ASP A 116 6.01 -12.30 9.06
C ASP A 116 6.31 -13.50 8.14
N GLY A 117 5.43 -14.51 8.12
CA GLY A 117 5.51 -15.62 7.17
C GLY A 117 5.18 -15.17 5.76
N GLU A 118 4.11 -14.36 5.60
CA GLU A 118 3.77 -13.71 4.33
C GLU A 118 4.94 -12.89 3.79
N TRP A 119 5.59 -12.09 4.66
CA TRP A 119 6.78 -11.33 4.31
C TRP A 119 7.93 -12.23 3.84
N ALA A 120 8.26 -13.27 4.61
CA ALA A 120 9.34 -14.19 4.30
C ALA A 120 9.11 -14.94 2.97
N ALA A 121 7.85 -15.26 2.64
CA ALA A 121 7.50 -15.99 1.43
C ALA A 121 7.45 -15.10 0.17
N HIS A 122 7.17 -13.80 0.32
CA HIS A 122 6.76 -12.94 -0.80
C HIS A 122 7.45 -11.57 -0.86
N ALA A 123 8.57 -11.39 -0.15
CA ALA A 123 9.40 -10.19 -0.28
C ALA A 123 9.72 -9.89 -1.76
N GLY A 124 9.60 -8.62 -2.15
CA GLY A 124 9.74 -8.16 -3.53
C GLY A 124 8.47 -8.24 -4.39
N ALA A 125 7.40 -8.93 -3.94
CA ALA A 125 6.10 -8.94 -4.61
C ALA A 125 5.12 -7.87 -4.05
N PHE A 126 5.45 -7.28 -2.90
CA PHE A 126 4.58 -6.28 -2.29
C PHE A 126 4.62 -4.96 -3.05
N VAL A 127 3.45 -4.36 -3.24
CA VAL A 127 3.30 -3.01 -3.80
C VAL A 127 2.43 -2.17 -2.87
N THR A 128 2.74 -0.87 -2.73
CA THR A 128 1.94 0.03 -1.90
C THR A 128 2.04 1.47 -2.35
N MET A 129 1.13 2.29 -1.82
CA MET A 129 1.18 3.73 -1.88
C MET A 129 1.28 4.26 -0.45
N LEU A 130 2.17 5.23 -0.24
CA LEU A 130 2.33 5.95 1.02
C LEU A 130 1.95 7.42 0.83
N ARG A 131 1.76 8.11 1.95
CA ARG A 131 1.38 9.52 2.01
C ARG A 131 2.09 10.16 3.18
N ALA A 132 2.39 11.45 3.11
CA ALA A 132 2.93 12.19 4.23
C ALA A 132 2.04 11.98 5.48
N PRO A 133 2.62 11.63 6.66
CA PRO A 133 1.83 11.25 7.83
C PRO A 133 0.80 12.32 8.25
N SER A 134 1.16 13.60 8.18
CA SER A 134 0.28 14.73 8.51
C SER A 134 -0.91 14.83 7.56
N THR A 135 -0.70 14.74 6.24
CA THR A 135 -1.77 14.83 5.25
C THR A 135 -2.68 13.58 5.28
N ARG A 136 -2.10 12.41 5.60
CA ARG A 136 -2.89 11.19 5.87
C ARG A 136 -3.80 11.35 7.08
N LEU A 137 -3.33 11.94 8.18
CA LEU A 137 -4.14 12.19 9.38
C LEU A 137 -5.33 13.11 9.05
N VAL A 138 -5.10 14.19 8.29
CA VAL A 138 -6.16 15.10 7.82
C VAL A 138 -7.19 14.35 6.99
N SER A 139 -6.75 13.53 6.03
CA SER A 139 -7.65 12.73 5.18
C SER A 139 -8.46 11.73 6.01
N ALA A 140 -7.82 11.06 6.97
CA ALA A 140 -8.49 10.11 7.86
C ALA A 140 -9.53 10.79 8.76
N PHE A 141 -9.23 11.98 9.28
CA PHE A 141 -10.18 12.79 10.05
C PHE A 141 -11.41 13.17 9.21
N LYS A 142 -11.19 13.76 8.02
CA LYS A 142 -12.28 14.20 7.11
C LYS A 142 -13.13 13.03 6.61
N HIS A 143 -12.54 11.86 6.42
CA HIS A 143 -13.23 10.66 5.92
C HIS A 143 -13.67 9.73 7.06
N GLY A 144 -14.43 10.28 8.01
CA GLY A 144 -15.12 9.53 9.06
C GLY A 144 -14.23 9.07 10.21
N ARG A 145 -13.14 9.81 10.51
CA ARG A 145 -12.20 9.51 11.60
C ARG A 145 -11.73 8.06 11.51
N HIS A 146 -11.22 7.74 10.33
CA HIS A 146 -11.08 6.38 9.82
C HIS A 146 -10.42 5.44 10.84
N CYS A 147 -11.12 4.36 11.16
CA CYS A 147 -10.67 3.32 12.07
C CYS A 147 -10.84 1.97 11.39
N ILE A 148 -9.71 1.32 11.13
CA ILE A 148 -9.63 -0.02 10.56
C ILE A 148 -8.80 -0.90 11.47
N GLN A 149 -9.40 -2.04 11.80
CA GLN A 149 -8.81 -3.10 12.59
C GLN A 149 -8.72 -4.38 11.77
N ASP A 150 -8.49 -4.24 10.46
CA ASP A 150 -8.20 -5.41 9.64
C ASP A 150 -6.95 -6.10 10.18
N CYS A 151 -6.98 -7.42 10.10
CA CYS A 151 -6.07 -8.31 10.78
C CYS A 151 -5.34 -9.17 9.76
N SER A 152 -4.13 -9.61 10.11
CA SER A 152 -3.48 -10.74 9.46
C SER A 152 -3.74 -12.00 10.28
N PRO A 153 -3.99 -13.17 9.65
CA PRO A 153 -4.02 -14.46 10.37
C PRO A 153 -2.72 -14.74 11.14
N GLU A 154 -1.61 -14.13 10.71
CA GLU A 154 -0.29 -14.25 11.33
C GLU A 154 -0.02 -13.19 12.42
N MET A 155 -1.01 -12.36 12.79
CA MET A 155 -0.81 -11.36 13.84
C MET A 155 -0.48 -12.03 15.17
N ARG A 156 0.78 -11.88 15.61
CA ARG A 156 1.25 -12.37 16.91
C ARG A 156 0.37 -11.79 18.03
N ASN A 157 -0.12 -12.65 18.92
CA ASN A 157 -0.86 -12.28 20.13
C ASN A 157 -2.19 -11.51 19.90
N ALA A 158 -2.79 -11.61 18.71
CA ALA A 158 -4.12 -11.06 18.45
C ALA A 158 -5.20 -12.15 18.51
N PRO A 159 -6.46 -11.78 18.84
CA PRO A 159 -7.59 -12.68 18.62
C PRO A 159 -7.61 -13.16 17.16
N PRO A 160 -8.15 -14.36 16.88
CA PRO A 160 -8.36 -14.82 15.52
C PRO A 160 -9.01 -13.74 14.68
N CYS A 161 -8.62 -13.64 13.41
CA CYS A 161 -9.10 -12.60 12.51
C CYS A 161 -10.63 -12.45 12.47
N THR A 162 -11.34 -13.56 12.63
CA THR A 162 -12.80 -13.64 12.75
C THR A 162 -13.31 -12.80 13.93
N ALA A 163 -12.72 -12.98 15.12
CA ALA A 163 -13.04 -12.21 16.31
C ALA A 163 -12.77 -10.71 16.16
N VAL A 164 -11.75 -10.30 15.39
CA VAL A 164 -11.45 -8.88 15.15
C VAL A 164 -12.45 -8.24 14.17
N ARG A 165 -12.90 -8.97 13.15
CA ARG A 165 -13.92 -8.50 12.18
C ARG A 165 -15.29 -8.33 12.84
N ASP A 166 -15.65 -9.24 13.74
CA ASP A 166 -16.90 -9.17 14.50
C ASP A 166 -16.83 -8.12 15.62
N ALA A 167 -15.64 -7.91 16.18
CA ALA A 167 -15.32 -6.86 17.15
C ALA A 167 -15.20 -5.44 16.57
N ARG A 168 -15.52 -5.19 15.28
CA ARG A 168 -15.57 -3.84 14.68
C ARG A 168 -16.47 -2.83 15.45
N ARG A 169 -17.17 -3.29 16.50
CA ARG A 169 -17.97 -2.52 17.47
C ARG A 169 -17.28 -2.27 18.83
N LEU A 170 -16.13 -2.85 19.15
CA LEU A 170 -15.50 -2.76 20.47
C LEU A 170 -14.60 -1.52 20.60
N ASN A 171 -15.03 -0.59 21.45
CA ASN A 171 -14.36 0.51 22.19
C ASN A 171 -13.00 1.12 21.76
N LYS A 172 -12.08 0.37 21.14
CA LYS A 172 -10.71 0.80 20.79
C LYS A 172 -10.65 2.03 19.86
N CYS A 173 -11.71 2.27 19.06
CA CYS A 173 -11.82 3.45 18.21
C CYS A 173 -12.85 4.47 18.68
N ARG A 174 -13.42 4.29 19.89
CA ARG A 174 -14.41 5.21 20.45
C ARG A 174 -13.82 6.61 20.59
N ALA A 175 -12.59 6.71 21.10
CA ALA A 175 -11.89 7.99 21.24
C ALA A 175 -11.64 8.66 19.88
N LEU A 176 -11.12 7.91 18.89
CA LEU A 176 -10.95 8.40 17.52
C LEU A 176 -12.24 8.96 16.91
N ARG A 177 -13.35 8.23 17.05
CA ARG A 177 -14.64 8.62 16.48
C ARG A 177 -15.31 9.79 17.21
N ARG A 178 -14.99 9.97 18.49
CA ARG A 178 -15.49 11.09 19.32
C ARG A 178 -14.70 12.38 19.13
N ALA A 179 -13.48 12.29 18.59
CA ALA A 179 -12.65 13.46 18.36
C ALA A 179 -13.40 14.55 17.57
N THR A 180 -13.58 15.71 18.19
CA THR A 180 -14.35 16.82 17.64
C THR A 180 -13.51 17.65 16.67
N GLY A 181 -12.21 17.76 16.93
CA GLY A 181 -11.25 18.49 16.11
C GLY A 181 -10.07 17.63 15.62
N LEU A 182 -9.36 18.15 14.62
CA LEU A 182 -8.17 17.48 14.05
C LEU A 182 -7.07 17.29 15.10
N ARG A 183 -6.86 18.26 15.99
CA ARG A 183 -5.87 18.17 17.07
C ARG A 183 -6.17 16.99 18.00
N GLU A 184 -7.39 16.94 18.53
CA GLU A 184 -7.86 15.85 19.41
C GLU A 184 -7.74 14.48 18.70
N TYR A 185 -8.03 14.42 17.40
CA TYR A 185 -7.86 13.22 16.59
C TYR A 185 -6.39 12.80 16.44
N ALA A 186 -5.50 13.75 16.15
CA ALA A 186 -4.07 13.51 15.96
C ALA A 186 -3.36 13.10 17.25
N GLU A 187 -3.86 13.52 18.41
CA GLU A 187 -3.35 13.12 19.73
C GLU A 187 -3.73 11.68 20.11
N GLN A 188 -4.67 11.04 19.40
CA GLN A 188 -5.06 9.66 19.68
C GLN A 188 -3.96 8.66 19.24
N PRO A 189 -3.47 7.77 20.11
CA PRO A 189 -2.45 6.76 19.75
C PRO A 189 -2.86 5.88 18.56
N ALA A 190 -4.16 5.61 18.44
CA ALA A 190 -4.72 4.82 17.35
C ALA A 190 -4.77 5.56 16.00
N ALA A 191 -4.57 6.88 15.93
CA ALA A 191 -4.49 7.63 14.67
C ALA A 191 -3.09 7.57 14.03
N LEU A 192 -2.06 7.45 14.87
CA LEU A 192 -0.65 7.57 14.52
C LEU A 192 -0.06 6.25 14.00
N GLY A 193 1.07 6.28 13.28
CA GLY A 193 1.87 5.09 12.98
C GLY A 193 1.25 4.03 12.07
N CYS A 194 0.09 4.29 11.46
CA CYS A 194 -0.67 3.28 10.71
C CYS A 194 0.13 2.55 9.62
N ALA A 195 0.84 3.28 8.74
CA ALA A 195 1.64 2.67 7.68
C ALA A 195 2.71 1.74 8.27
N ALA A 196 3.51 2.26 9.20
CA ALA A 196 4.57 1.48 9.83
C ALA A 196 4.05 0.24 10.57
N ARG A 197 2.92 0.36 11.30
CA ARG A 197 2.24 -0.78 11.92
C ARG A 197 1.86 -1.84 10.89
N MET A 198 1.20 -1.44 9.81
CA MET A 198 0.77 -2.39 8.77
C MET A 198 1.94 -3.12 8.13
N LEU A 199 3.05 -2.39 7.92
CA LEU A 199 4.27 -2.96 7.37
C LEU A 199 4.91 -4.00 8.29
N VAL A 200 4.68 -3.96 9.61
CA VAL A 200 5.21 -4.93 10.59
C VAL A 200 4.14 -5.89 11.14
N GLY A 201 3.04 -6.07 10.42
CA GLY A 201 2.02 -7.06 10.78
C GLY A 201 1.05 -6.61 11.87
N ARG A 202 0.97 -5.31 12.18
CA ARG A 202 0.03 -4.75 13.15
C ARG A 202 -1.13 -4.04 12.49
N ALA A 203 -2.31 -4.11 13.10
CA ALA A 203 -3.47 -3.36 12.63
C ALA A 203 -3.20 -1.84 12.66
N CYS A 204 -3.68 -1.13 11.64
CA CYS A 204 -3.50 0.32 11.48
C CYS A 204 -3.82 1.13 12.75
N ASN A 205 -4.97 0.84 13.37
CA ASN A 205 -5.48 1.55 14.54
C ASN A 205 -5.27 0.78 15.86
N GLU A 206 -4.28 -0.10 15.93
CA GLU A 206 -3.87 -0.70 17.20
C GLU A 206 -3.42 0.41 18.17
N PRO A 207 -4.01 0.54 19.38
CA PRO A 207 -3.72 1.66 20.30
C PRO A 207 -2.40 1.45 21.07
N LEU A 208 -1.38 0.88 20.42
CA LEU A 208 -0.07 0.66 20.99
C LEU A 208 0.93 1.65 20.40
N ALA A 209 1.77 2.21 21.26
CA ALA A 209 2.91 3.01 20.83
C ALA A 209 3.84 2.14 19.98
N LEU A 210 4.16 2.61 18.77
CA LEU A 210 5.11 1.94 17.89
C LEU A 210 6.50 2.10 18.48
N ARG A 211 7.22 0.99 18.68
CA ARG A 211 8.59 1.03 19.22
C ARG A 211 9.56 1.50 18.14
N ALA A 212 10.71 2.02 18.57
CA ALA A 212 11.76 2.46 17.65
C ALA A 212 12.28 1.33 16.74
N ASN A 213 12.40 0.11 17.26
CA ASN A 213 12.79 -1.06 16.47
C ASN A 213 11.73 -1.45 15.44
N GLU A 214 10.43 -1.33 15.76
CA GLU A 214 9.34 -1.59 14.82
C GLU A 214 9.30 -0.53 13.70
N SER A 215 9.57 0.74 14.04
CA SER A 215 9.68 1.81 13.04
C SER A 215 10.85 1.57 12.07
N ARG A 216 12.01 1.16 12.61
CA ARG A 216 13.16 0.77 11.78
C ARG A 216 12.87 -0.46 10.93
N ALA A 217 12.18 -1.47 11.48
CA ALA A 217 11.80 -2.65 10.72
C ALA A 217 10.83 -2.29 9.58
N ALA A 218 9.86 -1.41 9.82
CA ALA A 218 8.96 -0.91 8.78
C ALA A 218 9.72 -0.19 7.66
N ALA A 219 10.66 0.68 8.02
CA ALA A 219 11.51 1.38 7.04
C ALA A 219 12.40 0.40 6.26
N ALA A 220 13.02 -0.58 6.94
CA ALA A 220 13.84 -1.60 6.30
C ALA A 220 13.03 -2.45 5.31
N ARG A 221 11.75 -2.74 5.60
CA ARG A 221 10.84 -3.42 4.66
C ARG A 221 10.60 -2.60 3.40
N LEU A 222 10.55 -1.27 3.46
CA LEU A 222 10.38 -0.43 2.27
C LEU A 222 11.64 -0.33 1.40
N GLY A 223 12.81 -0.74 1.93
CA GLY A 223 14.07 -0.72 1.19
C GLY A 223 14.12 -1.70 0.00
N SER A 224 15.25 -1.68 -0.70
CA SER A 224 15.49 -2.30 -2.02
C SER A 224 15.24 -3.81 -2.15
N VAL A 225 15.10 -4.53 -1.03
CA VAL A 225 14.86 -5.98 -1.00
C VAL A 225 13.40 -6.35 -0.70
N GLY A 226 12.58 -5.40 -0.23
CA GLY A 226 11.33 -5.73 0.43
C GLY A 226 10.06 -5.52 -0.39
N PHE A 227 9.96 -4.41 -1.11
CA PHE A 227 8.80 -4.10 -1.97
C PHE A 227 9.21 -4.10 -3.43
N GLY A 228 8.35 -4.64 -4.29
CA GLY A 228 8.49 -4.50 -5.74
C GLY A 228 8.17 -3.10 -6.23
N PHE A 229 7.37 -2.35 -5.46
CA PHE A 229 7.07 -0.93 -5.71
C PHE A 229 6.55 -0.21 -4.46
N VAL A 230 7.00 1.04 -4.27
CA VAL A 230 6.44 1.96 -3.27
C VAL A 230 6.22 3.31 -3.95
N GLY A 231 4.97 3.74 -4.06
CA GLY A 231 4.63 5.07 -4.59
C GLY A 231 4.24 6.06 -3.51
N LEU A 232 4.17 7.34 -3.89
CA LEU A 232 3.75 8.43 -3.02
C LEU A 232 2.48 9.08 -3.59
N VAL A 233 1.49 9.32 -2.74
CA VAL A 233 0.24 10.00 -3.13
C VAL A 233 0.52 11.40 -3.67
N GLU A 234 1.48 12.10 -3.06
CA GLU A 234 1.92 13.43 -3.48
C GLU A 234 2.57 13.45 -4.88
N GLU A 235 3.03 12.30 -5.37
CA GLU A 235 3.68 12.11 -6.67
C GLU A 235 2.88 11.12 -7.53
N TRP A 236 1.55 11.33 -7.62
CA TRP A 236 0.62 10.34 -8.19
C TRP A 236 1.00 9.88 -9.61
N ASN A 237 1.13 10.82 -10.54
CA ASN A 237 1.43 10.50 -11.94
C ASN A 237 2.77 9.78 -12.07
N LEU A 238 3.79 10.27 -11.37
CA LEU A 238 5.10 9.65 -11.32
C LEU A 238 5.03 8.24 -10.74
N SER A 239 4.23 8.03 -9.69
CA SER A 239 4.04 6.71 -9.07
C SER A 239 3.41 5.71 -10.05
N VAL A 240 2.39 6.12 -10.82
CA VAL A 240 1.80 5.28 -11.87
C VAL A 240 2.84 4.94 -12.95
N CYS A 241 3.58 5.93 -13.45
CA CYS A 241 4.60 5.71 -14.46
C CYS A 241 5.71 4.78 -13.95
N LEU A 242 6.26 5.03 -12.75
CA LEU A 242 7.32 4.22 -12.14
C LEU A 242 6.87 2.78 -11.87
N PHE A 243 5.62 2.58 -11.44
CA PHE A 243 5.06 1.24 -11.29
C PHE A 243 5.16 0.47 -12.61
N HIS A 244 4.74 1.08 -13.71
CA HIS A 244 4.80 0.48 -15.05
C HIS A 244 6.21 0.38 -15.61
N ARG A 245 7.15 1.26 -15.22
CA ARG A 245 8.57 1.12 -15.56
C ARG A 245 9.21 -0.07 -14.89
N LEU A 246 8.87 -0.33 -13.62
CA LEU A 246 9.48 -1.39 -12.83
C LEU A 246 8.83 -2.77 -13.09
N LEU A 247 7.51 -2.81 -13.23
CA LEU A 247 6.75 -4.06 -13.34
C LEU A 247 6.26 -4.34 -14.77
N GLY A 248 6.31 -3.35 -15.66
CA GLY A 248 5.90 -3.46 -17.05
C GLY A 248 4.41 -3.16 -17.29
N GLY A 249 4.04 -3.19 -18.57
CA GLY A 249 2.72 -2.80 -19.05
C GLY A 249 2.62 -1.29 -19.31
N THR A 250 1.70 -0.91 -20.19
CA THR A 250 1.47 0.49 -20.52
C THR A 250 0.41 1.08 -19.59
N PRO A 251 0.69 2.21 -18.91
CA PRO A 251 -0.31 2.89 -18.10
C PRO A 251 -1.57 3.26 -18.89
N ARG A 252 -2.73 3.16 -18.24
CA ARG A 252 -4.02 3.56 -18.84
C ARG A 252 -4.51 4.91 -18.32
N PRO A 253 -5.30 5.68 -19.09
CA PRO A 253 -5.83 6.98 -18.64
C PRO A 253 -6.61 6.94 -17.31
N GLN A 254 -7.29 5.82 -17.02
CA GLN A 254 -8.06 5.63 -15.79
C GLN A 254 -7.19 5.56 -14.53
N GLU A 255 -5.89 5.29 -14.68
CA GLU A 255 -4.94 5.19 -13.58
C GLU A 255 -4.44 6.56 -13.10
N PHE A 256 -4.43 7.54 -14.00
CA PHE A 256 -4.15 8.94 -13.69
C PHE A 256 -5.39 9.69 -13.19
N SER A 257 -6.56 9.16 -13.49
CA SER A 257 -7.85 9.67 -13.04
C SER A 257 -8.09 9.29 -11.57
N ALA A 258 -8.59 10.24 -10.77
CA ALA A 258 -9.17 10.02 -9.44
C ALA A 258 -8.21 9.99 -8.23
N VAL A 259 -7.50 11.09 -7.96
CA VAL A 259 -7.00 11.36 -6.61
C VAL A 259 -8.16 11.87 -5.73
N ARG A 260 -8.88 10.97 -5.06
CA ARG A 260 -9.67 11.39 -3.88
C ARG A 260 -8.70 11.52 -2.70
N VAL A 261 -8.11 12.70 -2.54
CA VAL A 261 -7.21 13.07 -1.43
C VAL A 261 -7.94 13.17 -0.10
#